data_AF-A0A963XCF2-F1
#
_entry.id   AF-A0A963XCF2-F1
#
_cell.length_a   1.000
_cell.length_b   1.000
_cell.length_c   1.000
_cell.angle_alpha   90.00
_cell.angle_beta   90.00
_cell.angle_gamma   90.00
#
_symmetry.space_group_name_H-M   'P 1'
#
loop_
_entity.id
_entity.type
_entity.pdbx_description
1 polymer ?
#
loop_
_entity_poly.entity_id
_entity_poly.type
_entity_poly.pdbx_seq_one_letter_code
_entity_poly.pdbx_strand_id
1 'polypeptide(L)'
;WDPVENASFIPWLTGTALLHSAIVVEKRETLKSWTILLAIVTFSLSLLGTFLVRSGILTSVHAFASDPTRGVFVLILLAVTVGGSFTLYAIRAPAMEGGGVFAPVSREGGLLINNLLLATASATVLLGTLYPLIAEALDLGKLTVGPPYFNAVFVPLMTPLILLGGVGPFLPWKRGDAKGIAQRLQAVLIVAVVVVAVVWFTNGGDLAALAAAGGMGLAAWLGLATAVEWWSRVRTFGGYGISWARMTGLPRSAYGMTFAHMGLAVLIAGVTGSSAWKEEHIESLKPGQFIEAYGYTFTFDGARRVQGPNYDAVQGTYTVTRNGAIVAAMTPERRFFDQPAQMTTEAAIYTTYTTDLYVVIGEADGDQGAFVTRVYIEPFVPWIWYGVLLMGLGGVVSLSDRRYRIGAPRRAAAIPSHAVPAE
;
A
#
# COMPACT_ATOMS: atom_id res chain seq x y z
N TRP A 1 -1.86 -10.66 5.37
CA TRP A 1 -1.61 -10.66 6.83
C TRP A 1 -0.81 -11.90 7.22
N ASP A 2 0.33 -12.07 6.57
CA ASP A 2 1.33 -13.08 6.95
C ASP A 2 2.37 -12.42 7.88
N PRO A 3 2.93 -13.10 8.89
CA PRO A 3 3.87 -12.47 9.83
C PRO A 3 5.12 -11.85 9.19
N VAL A 4 5.64 -12.46 8.12
CA VAL A 4 6.82 -11.94 7.39
C VAL A 4 6.43 -10.69 6.60
N GLU A 5 5.28 -10.72 5.92
CA GLU A 5 4.74 -9.54 5.24
C GLU A 5 4.46 -8.39 6.23
N ASN A 6 3.85 -8.69 7.38
CA ASN A 6 3.56 -7.71 8.41
C ASN A 6 4.84 -7.05 8.93
N ALA A 7 5.88 -7.86 9.19
CA ALA A 7 7.18 -7.37 9.63
C ALA A 7 7.80 -6.40 8.62
N SER A 8 7.59 -6.64 7.32
CA SER A 8 8.01 -5.71 6.26
C SER A 8 7.11 -4.48 6.11
N PHE A 9 5.82 -4.58 6.45
CA PHE A 9 4.83 -3.51 6.32
C PHE A 9 4.93 -2.45 7.43
N ILE A 10 5.18 -2.87 8.66
CA ILE A 10 5.22 -2.01 9.85
C ILE A 10 6.14 -0.76 9.71
N PRO A 11 7.38 -0.87 9.18
CA PRO A 11 8.24 0.29 8.94
C PRO A 11 7.66 1.30 7.94
N TRP A 12 6.84 0.88 6.98
CA TRP A 12 6.22 1.80 6.02
C TRP A 12 5.18 2.72 6.68
N LEU A 13 4.45 2.23 7.68
CA LEU A 13 3.48 3.04 8.43
C LEU A 13 4.18 4.15 9.22
N THR A 14 5.22 3.81 9.96
CA THR A 14 6.01 4.77 10.74
C THR A 14 6.85 5.68 9.85
N GLY A 15 7.38 5.18 8.74
CA GLY A 15 8.05 5.97 7.71
C GLY A 15 7.12 6.98 7.04
N THR A 16 5.86 6.62 6.79
CA THR A 16 4.85 7.55 6.27
C THR A 16 4.56 8.66 7.28
N ALA A 17 4.43 8.32 8.57
CA ALA A 17 4.27 9.31 9.63
C ALA A 17 5.50 10.23 9.72
N LEU A 18 6.70 9.66 9.60
CA LEU A 18 7.97 10.40 9.61
C LEU A 18 8.03 11.44 8.49
N LEU A 19 7.71 11.06 7.26
CA LEU A 19 7.73 11.98 6.10
C LEU A 19 6.76 13.15 6.30
N HIS A 20 5.57 12.89 6.83
CA HIS A 20 4.59 13.93 7.14
C HIS A 20 5.07 14.83 8.29
N SER A 21 5.66 14.25 9.33
CA SER A 21 6.23 15.00 10.45
C SER A 21 7.40 15.90 10.02
N ALA A 22 8.27 15.40 9.14
CA ALA A 22 9.42 16.16 8.62
C ALA A 22 8.99 17.44 7.89
N ILE A 23 7.87 17.40 7.14
CA ILE A 23 7.31 18.59 6.49
C ILE A 23 6.85 19.62 7.52
N VAL A 24 6.27 19.17 8.65
CA VAL A 24 5.86 20.08 9.73
C VAL A 24 7.09 20.76 10.33
N VAL A 25 8.15 20.01 10.62
CA VAL A 25 9.42 20.58 11.11
C VAL A 25 9.98 21.59 10.11
N GLU A 26 10.11 21.23 8.83
CA GLU A 26 10.66 22.11 7.79
C GLU A 26 9.89 23.43 7.66
N LYS A 27 8.56 23.40 7.81
CA LYS A 27 7.72 24.58 7.63
C LYS A 27 7.57 25.39 8.89
N ARG A 28 7.49 24.75 10.06
CA ARG A 28 6.97 25.35 11.29
C ARG A 28 7.88 25.23 12.49
N GLU A 29 8.96 24.47 12.41
CA GLU A 29 9.88 24.20 13.52
C GLU A 29 9.18 23.58 14.76
N THR A 30 7.96 23.03 14.58
CA THR A 30 7.21 22.25 15.57
C THR A 30 7.46 20.75 15.39
N LEU A 31 7.15 19.93 16.41
CA LEU A 31 7.25 18.46 16.36
C LEU A 31 8.66 17.89 16.10
N LYS A 32 9.73 18.63 16.42
CA LYS A 32 11.13 18.17 16.25
C LYS A 32 11.40 16.85 16.99
N SER A 33 11.08 16.82 18.29
CA SER A 33 11.25 15.64 19.14
C SER A 33 10.51 14.42 18.58
N TRP A 34 9.24 14.61 18.22
CA TRP A 34 8.41 13.59 17.60
C TRP A 34 8.98 13.06 16.26
N THR A 35 9.51 13.95 15.43
CA THR A 35 10.09 13.57 14.13
C THR A 35 11.35 12.73 14.30
N ILE A 36 12.23 13.08 15.24
CA ILE A 36 13.42 12.27 15.54
C ILE A 36 13.02 10.92 16.13
N LEU A 37 12.04 10.90 17.04
CA LEU A 37 11.50 9.66 17.59
C LEU A 37 10.97 8.74 16.48
N LEU A 38 10.17 9.27 15.56
CA LEU A 38 9.67 8.51 14.40
C LEU A 38 10.81 7.99 13.50
N ALA A 39 11.90 8.75 13.33
CA ALA A 39 13.06 8.30 12.56
C ALA A 39 13.75 7.10 13.22
N ILE A 40 13.98 7.19 14.54
CA ILE A 40 14.55 6.11 15.34
C ILE A 40 13.65 4.87 15.27
N VAL A 41 12.34 5.04 15.51
CA VAL A 41 11.36 3.95 15.47
C VAL A 41 11.30 3.30 14.09
N THR A 42 11.22 4.09 13.01
CA THR A 42 11.14 3.56 11.64
C THR A 42 12.36 2.70 11.31
N PHE A 43 13.57 3.18 11.62
CA PHE A 43 14.80 2.42 11.41
C PHE A 43 14.87 1.18 12.29
N SER A 44 14.48 1.30 13.56
CA SER A 44 14.45 0.19 14.53
C SER A 44 13.50 -0.92 14.08
N LEU A 45 12.32 -0.56 13.55
CA LEU A 45 11.33 -1.50 13.04
C LEU A 45 11.83 -2.20 11.77
N SER A 46 12.60 -1.52 10.91
CA SER A 46 13.24 -2.16 9.75
C SER A 46 14.29 -3.20 10.16
N LEU A 47 15.08 -2.92 11.19
CA LEU A 47 16.04 -3.88 11.75
C LEU A 47 15.32 -5.04 12.45
N LEU A 48 14.26 -4.74 13.21
CA LEU A 48 13.42 -5.75 13.84
C LEU A 48 12.79 -6.69 12.80
N GLY A 49 12.25 -6.15 11.70
CA GLY A 49 11.72 -6.97 10.62
C GLY A 49 12.78 -7.92 10.03
N THR A 50 14.01 -7.43 9.84
CA THR A 50 15.13 -8.27 9.39
C THR A 50 15.42 -9.39 10.39
N PHE A 51 15.45 -9.08 11.69
CA PHE A 51 15.64 -10.07 12.75
C PHE A 51 14.52 -11.13 12.73
N LEU A 52 13.26 -10.70 12.69
CA LEU A 52 12.11 -11.61 12.75
C LEU A 52 12.08 -12.61 11.59
N VAL A 53 12.42 -12.16 10.38
CA VAL A 53 12.38 -13.01 9.17
C VAL A 53 13.61 -13.91 9.05
N ARG A 54 14.76 -13.53 9.64
CA ARG A 54 16.03 -14.29 9.51
C ARG A 54 16.38 -15.16 10.71
N SER A 55 15.82 -14.88 11.88
CA SER A 55 16.08 -15.63 13.11
C SER A 55 15.45 -17.03 13.13
N GLY A 56 14.47 -17.29 12.27
CA GLY A 56 13.69 -18.53 12.28
C GLY A 56 12.64 -18.59 13.42
N ILE A 57 12.43 -17.48 14.13
CA ILE A 57 11.47 -17.39 15.24
C ILE A 57 10.02 -17.31 14.72
N LEU A 58 9.80 -16.70 13.54
CA LEU A 58 8.48 -16.67 12.91
C LEU A 58 8.23 -17.93 12.08
N THR A 59 7.03 -18.50 12.21
CA THR A 59 6.50 -19.51 11.29
C THR A 59 5.76 -18.81 10.15
N SER A 60 6.25 -18.95 8.91
CA SER A 60 5.65 -18.37 7.71
C SER A 60 6.09 -19.12 6.46
N VAL A 61 5.21 -19.17 5.45
CA VAL A 61 5.51 -19.71 4.12
C VAL A 61 6.52 -18.85 3.34
N HIS A 62 6.67 -17.57 3.74
CA HIS A 62 7.63 -16.63 3.15
C HIS A 62 8.94 -16.55 3.95
N ALA A 63 9.11 -17.38 4.99
CA ALA A 63 10.34 -17.41 5.76
C ALA A 63 11.47 -18.01 4.91
N PHE A 64 12.55 -17.24 4.72
CA PHE A 64 13.76 -17.73 4.07
C PHE A 64 14.57 -18.61 5.04
N ALA A 65 15.44 -19.46 4.49
CA ALA A 65 16.35 -20.35 5.24
C ALA A 65 16.86 -19.70 6.54
N SER A 66 16.47 -20.30 7.66
CA SER A 66 16.75 -19.83 9.01
C SER A 66 18.17 -20.18 9.41
N ASP A 67 18.93 -19.18 9.88
CA ASP A 67 20.27 -19.36 10.40
C ASP A 67 20.35 -18.65 11.76
N PRO A 68 20.27 -19.39 12.88
CA PRO A 68 20.31 -18.82 14.22
C PRO A 68 21.55 -17.93 14.47
N THR A 69 22.68 -18.24 13.82
CA THR A 69 23.91 -17.47 13.98
C THR A 69 23.78 -16.05 13.39
N ARG A 70 23.10 -15.91 12.26
CA ARG A 70 22.76 -14.60 11.66
C ARG A 70 21.75 -13.85 12.53
N GLY A 71 20.81 -14.57 13.13
CA GLY A 71 19.85 -13.99 14.09
C GLY A 71 20.54 -13.28 15.26
N VAL A 72 21.57 -13.92 15.85
CA VAL A 72 22.36 -13.34 16.95
C VAL A 72 23.10 -12.07 16.52
N PHE A 73 23.71 -12.06 15.32
CA PHE A 73 24.36 -10.86 14.79
C PHE A 73 23.38 -9.69 14.66
N VAL A 74 22.20 -9.92 14.07
CA VAL A 74 21.17 -8.89 13.93
C VAL A 74 20.64 -8.44 15.29
N LEU A 75 20.53 -9.35 16.27
CA LEU A 75 20.10 -9.00 17.63
C LEU A 75 21.11 -8.07 18.32
N ILE A 76 22.42 -8.33 18.21
CA ILE A 76 23.47 -7.45 18.73
C ILE A 76 23.41 -6.09 18.04
N LEU A 77 23.28 -6.08 16.71
CA LEU A 77 23.14 -4.85 15.94
C LEU A 77 21.91 -4.05 16.40
N LEU A 78 20.78 -4.72 16.61
CA LEU A 78 19.55 -4.12 17.11
C LEU A 78 19.75 -3.54 18.51
N ALA A 79 20.37 -4.28 19.43
CA ALA A 79 20.65 -3.80 20.79
C ALA A 79 21.50 -2.52 20.79
N VAL A 80 22.58 -2.49 19.98
CA VAL A 80 23.47 -1.31 19.89
C VAL A 80 22.78 -0.13 19.22
N THR A 81 22.13 -0.36 18.07
CA THR A 81 21.53 0.73 17.27
C THR A 81 20.28 1.29 17.91
N VAL A 82 19.36 0.43 18.36
CA VAL A 82 18.11 0.82 19.00
C VAL A 82 18.39 1.35 20.40
N GLY A 83 19.13 0.61 21.22
CA GLY A 83 19.50 1.05 22.58
C GLY A 83 20.31 2.34 22.57
N GLY A 84 21.30 2.46 21.69
CA GLY A 84 22.12 3.65 21.55
C GLY A 84 21.35 4.87 21.05
N SER A 85 20.47 4.70 20.04
CA SER A 85 19.67 5.81 19.50
C SER A 85 18.62 6.31 20.50
N PHE A 86 17.92 5.42 21.21
CA PHE A 86 16.99 5.82 22.28
C PHE A 86 17.69 6.46 23.47
N THR A 87 18.88 5.96 23.85
CA THR A 87 19.70 6.59 24.90
C THR A 87 20.09 8.01 24.50
N LEU A 88 20.62 8.18 23.28
CA LEU A 88 20.98 9.51 22.77
C LEU A 88 19.77 10.44 22.69
N TYR A 89 18.62 9.93 22.24
CA TYR A 89 17.36 10.67 22.22
C TYR A 89 16.96 11.12 23.63
N ALA A 90 16.99 10.23 24.63
CA ALA A 90 16.64 10.59 26.01
C ALA A 90 17.56 11.68 26.58
N ILE A 91 18.86 11.61 26.29
CA ILE A 91 19.85 12.63 26.72
C ILE A 91 19.59 13.97 26.03
N ARG A 92 19.22 13.96 24.74
CA ARG A 92 19.05 15.18 23.94
C ARG A 92 17.64 15.76 23.95
N ALA A 93 16.63 15.00 24.38
CA ALA A 93 15.23 15.41 24.37
C ALA A 93 14.97 16.77 25.05
N PRO A 94 15.58 17.10 26.21
CA PRO A 94 15.39 18.42 26.84
C PRO A 94 15.90 19.59 26.00
N ALA A 95 16.92 19.38 25.15
CA ALA A 95 17.44 20.42 24.26
C ALA A 95 16.59 20.60 22.98
N MET A 96 15.57 19.77 22.79
CA MET A 96 14.70 19.76 21.61
C MET A 96 13.34 20.40 21.89
N GLU A 97 13.34 21.56 22.55
CA GLU A 97 12.11 22.33 22.76
C GLU A 97 11.46 22.69 21.42
N GLY A 98 10.18 22.35 21.30
CA GLY A 98 9.39 22.70 20.12
C GLY A 98 9.00 24.17 20.15
N GLY A 99 9.28 24.89 19.08
CA GLY A 99 8.78 26.25 18.91
C GLY A 99 7.39 26.23 18.25
N GLY A 100 6.45 27.05 18.74
CA GLY A 100 5.23 27.40 18.01
C GLY A 100 3.94 26.76 18.50
N VAL A 101 2.94 27.60 18.79
CA VAL A 101 1.57 27.20 19.13
C VAL A 101 0.73 27.13 17.84
N PHE A 102 -0.14 26.12 17.72
CA PHE A 102 -1.10 25.99 16.63
C PHE A 102 -2.48 25.62 17.18
N ALA A 103 -3.53 26.04 16.48
CA ALA A 103 -4.90 25.66 16.84
C ALA A 103 -5.15 24.19 16.47
N PRO A 104 -6.00 23.45 17.21
CA PRO A 104 -6.33 22.05 16.89
C PRO A 104 -6.82 21.88 15.44
N VAL A 105 -7.65 22.81 14.96
CA VAL A 105 -8.05 22.89 13.55
C VAL A 105 -6.96 23.64 12.78
N SER A 106 -5.95 22.90 12.34
CA SER A 106 -4.84 23.40 11.51
C SER A 106 -4.17 22.23 10.78
N ARG A 107 -3.33 22.54 9.78
CA ARG A 107 -2.55 21.50 9.10
C ARG A 107 -1.63 20.76 10.07
N GLU A 108 -1.04 21.45 11.04
CA GLU A 108 -0.23 20.84 12.11
C GLU A 108 -1.05 19.85 12.94
N GLY A 109 -2.26 20.24 13.36
CA GLY A 109 -3.15 19.37 14.13
C GLY A 109 -3.59 18.13 13.34
N GLY A 110 -3.94 18.30 12.07
CA GLY A 110 -4.26 17.18 11.17
C GLY A 110 -3.07 16.24 10.98
N LEU A 111 -1.87 16.77 10.74
CA LEU A 111 -0.67 15.95 10.58
C LEU A 111 -0.24 15.26 11.88
N LEU A 112 -0.49 15.87 13.04
CA LEU A 112 -0.29 15.22 14.34
C LEU A 112 -1.23 14.02 14.53
N ILE A 113 -2.53 14.18 14.25
CA ILE A 113 -3.51 13.08 14.33
C ILE A 113 -3.17 11.98 13.32
N ASN A 114 -2.78 12.34 12.10
CA ASN A 114 -2.29 11.40 11.09
C ASN A 114 -1.13 10.56 11.63
N ASN A 115 -0.13 11.20 12.22
CA ASN A 115 1.04 10.51 12.75
C ASN A 115 0.69 9.61 13.94
N LEU A 116 -0.23 10.07 14.82
CA LEU A 116 -0.71 9.26 15.92
C LEU A 116 -1.44 8.01 15.42
N LEU A 117 -2.36 8.15 14.46
CA LEU A 117 -3.09 7.02 13.86
C LEU A 117 -2.15 6.01 13.18
N LEU A 118 -1.18 6.48 12.40
CA LEU A 118 -0.17 5.63 11.76
C LEU A 118 0.73 4.92 12.77
N ALA A 119 1.17 5.62 13.82
CA ALA A 119 1.97 5.02 14.89
C ALA A 119 1.17 3.98 15.67
N THR A 120 -0.10 4.26 15.98
CA THR A 120 -0.99 3.30 16.64
C THR A 120 -1.25 2.09 15.74
N ALA A 121 -1.51 2.27 14.44
CA ALA A 121 -1.70 1.17 13.50
C ALA A 121 -0.44 0.31 13.38
N SER A 122 0.74 0.93 13.36
CA SER A 122 2.02 0.24 13.44
C SER A 122 2.15 -0.58 14.72
N ALA A 123 1.79 0.00 15.87
CA ALA A 123 1.89 -0.68 17.16
C ALA A 123 0.92 -1.86 17.28
N THR A 124 -0.31 -1.76 16.76
CA THR A 124 -1.28 -2.86 16.80
C THR A 124 -0.89 -4.00 15.86
N VAL A 125 -0.38 -3.70 14.66
CA VAL A 125 0.12 -4.74 13.74
C VAL A 125 1.37 -5.40 14.32
N LEU A 126 2.28 -4.64 14.92
CA LEU A 126 3.45 -5.19 15.63
C LEU A 126 3.03 -6.10 16.78
N LEU A 127 2.08 -5.65 17.61
CA LEU A 127 1.57 -6.44 18.72
C LEU A 127 0.97 -7.75 18.23
N GLY A 128 0.07 -7.72 17.23
CA GLY A 128 -0.51 -8.94 16.66
C GLY A 128 0.52 -9.89 16.05
N THR A 129 1.59 -9.35 15.47
CA THR A 129 2.67 -10.14 14.87
C THR A 129 3.57 -10.78 15.94
N LEU A 130 3.83 -10.09 17.05
CA LEU A 130 4.66 -10.61 18.14
C LEU A 130 3.89 -11.42 19.17
N TYR A 131 2.55 -11.31 19.22
CA TYR A 131 1.73 -11.93 20.26
C TYR A 131 1.89 -13.45 20.36
N PRO A 132 1.91 -14.23 19.25
CA PRO A 132 2.24 -15.66 19.32
C PRO A 132 3.57 -15.96 20.00
N LEU A 133 4.60 -15.16 19.71
CA LEU A 133 5.94 -15.34 20.28
C LEU A 133 5.98 -15.02 21.77
N ILE A 134 5.25 -13.97 22.18
CA ILE A 134 5.13 -13.60 23.59
C ILE A 134 4.39 -14.70 24.37
N ALA A 135 3.30 -15.24 23.80
CA ALA A 135 2.55 -16.32 24.42
C ALA A 135 3.38 -17.59 24.57
N GLU A 136 4.15 -17.96 23.55
CA GLU A 136 5.08 -19.10 23.59
C GLU A 136 6.19 -18.88 24.62
N ALA A 137 6.78 -17.68 24.69
CA ALA A 137 7.83 -17.36 25.67
C ALA A 137 7.33 -17.36 27.14
N LEU A 138 6.02 -17.22 27.35
CA LEU A 138 5.36 -17.25 28.67
C LEU A 138 4.72 -18.60 28.99
N ASP A 139 4.95 -19.65 28.17
CA ASP A 139 4.33 -20.96 28.29
C ASP A 139 2.78 -20.93 28.30
N LEU A 140 2.18 -19.92 27.64
CA LEU A 140 0.71 -19.75 27.52
C LEU A 140 0.10 -20.60 26.39
N GLY A 141 0.90 -21.42 25.72
CA GLY A 141 0.51 -22.26 24.59
C GLY A 141 0.74 -21.62 23.23
N LYS A 142 0.56 -22.41 22.16
CA LYS A 142 0.72 -21.96 20.78
C LYS A 142 -0.53 -21.24 20.30
N LEU A 143 -0.41 -19.94 20.06
CA LEU A 143 -1.48 -19.10 19.51
C LEU A 143 -1.15 -18.72 18.05
N THR A 144 -2.18 -18.46 17.25
CA THR A 144 -2.04 -17.93 15.90
C THR A 144 -2.94 -16.72 15.75
N VAL A 145 -2.39 -15.63 15.24
CA VAL A 145 -3.11 -14.38 14.99
C VAL A 145 -3.32 -14.25 13.49
N GLY A 146 -4.56 -14.38 13.04
CA GLY A 146 -4.93 -14.34 11.62
C GLY A 146 -5.61 -13.02 11.20
N PRO A 147 -6.08 -12.96 9.93
CA PRO A 147 -6.78 -11.81 9.36
C PRO A 147 -7.89 -11.19 10.21
N PRO A 148 -8.72 -11.95 10.97
CA PRO A 148 -9.78 -11.36 11.79
C PRO A 148 -9.27 -10.32 12.80
N TYR A 149 -8.15 -10.59 13.49
CA TYR A 149 -7.56 -9.64 14.44
C TYR A 149 -7.09 -8.38 13.72
N PHE A 150 -6.28 -8.54 12.66
CA PHE A 150 -5.69 -7.42 11.95
C PHE A 150 -6.76 -6.54 11.29
N ASN A 151 -7.77 -7.13 10.67
CA ASN A 151 -8.88 -6.36 10.08
C ASN A 151 -9.66 -5.60 11.16
N ALA A 152 -9.92 -6.22 12.31
CA ALA A 152 -10.67 -5.60 13.40
C ALA A 152 -9.94 -4.40 14.04
N VAL A 153 -8.61 -4.35 14.02
CA VAL A 153 -7.83 -3.22 14.58
C VAL A 153 -7.38 -2.22 13.51
N PHE A 154 -6.97 -2.70 12.33
CA PHE A 154 -6.36 -1.87 11.30
C PHE A 154 -7.41 -1.03 10.55
N VAL A 155 -8.53 -1.64 10.14
CA VAL A 155 -9.56 -0.93 9.37
C VAL A 155 -10.16 0.25 10.17
N PRO A 156 -10.50 0.12 11.46
CA PRO A 156 -11.00 1.26 12.24
C PRO A 156 -9.99 2.37 12.47
N LEU A 157 -8.67 2.09 12.44
CA LEU A 157 -7.63 3.10 12.55
C LEU A 157 -7.38 3.81 11.20
N MET A 158 -7.41 3.05 10.11
CA MET A 158 -7.19 3.59 8.77
C MET A 158 -8.39 4.40 8.27
N THR A 159 -9.62 4.05 8.66
CA THR A 159 -10.83 4.78 8.25
C THR A 159 -10.75 6.30 8.57
N PRO A 160 -10.55 6.73 9.83
CA PRO A 160 -10.40 8.14 10.15
C PRO A 160 -9.12 8.76 9.56
N LEU A 161 -8.05 7.97 9.38
CA LEU A 161 -6.83 8.43 8.72
C LEU A 161 -7.09 8.83 7.26
N ILE A 162 -7.80 8.00 6.50
CA ILE A 162 -8.15 8.27 5.10
C ILE A 162 -9.15 9.42 4.99
N LEU A 163 -10.13 9.50 5.90
CA LEU A 163 -11.03 10.65 5.98
C LEU A 163 -10.23 11.95 6.19
N LEU A 164 -9.32 11.94 7.16
CA LEU A 164 -8.43 13.06 7.44
C LEU A 164 -7.48 13.37 6.27
N GLY A 165 -7.02 12.35 5.53
CA GLY A 165 -6.19 12.51 4.33
C GLY A 165 -6.89 13.33 3.23
N GLY A 166 -8.22 13.24 3.12
CA GLY A 166 -9.01 14.11 2.23
C GLY A 166 -9.15 15.55 2.73
N VAL A 167 -9.10 15.79 4.03
CA VAL A 167 -9.26 17.14 4.65
C VAL A 167 -7.93 17.87 4.79
N GLY A 168 -6.88 17.15 5.20
CA GLY A 168 -5.56 17.66 5.57
C GLY A 168 -4.94 18.65 4.57
N PRO A 169 -4.93 18.33 3.27
CA PRO A 169 -4.42 19.24 2.24
C PRO A 169 -5.13 20.61 2.19
N PHE A 170 -6.41 20.69 2.54
CA PHE A 170 -7.18 21.95 2.56
C PHE A 170 -6.96 22.78 3.84
N LEU A 171 -6.45 22.18 4.92
CA LEU A 171 -6.16 22.90 6.15
C LEU A 171 -4.97 23.84 5.94
N PRO A 172 -5.09 25.14 6.27
CA PRO A 172 -3.95 26.04 6.31
C PRO A 172 -3.12 25.80 7.57
N TRP A 173 -1.89 26.31 7.54
CA TRP A 173 -1.00 26.34 8.70
C TRP A 173 -1.52 27.29 9.81
N LYS A 174 -1.20 27.02 11.08
CA LYS A 174 -1.61 27.77 12.31
C LYS A 174 -3.07 27.63 12.70
N ARG A 175 -4.00 28.01 11.81
CA ARG A 175 -5.43 28.09 12.11
C ARG A 175 -6.25 27.95 10.83
N GLY A 176 -7.10 26.94 10.78
CA GLY A 176 -8.06 26.68 9.70
C GLY A 176 -9.47 27.17 10.01
N ASP A 177 -10.23 27.36 8.95
CA ASP A 177 -11.67 27.57 8.98
C ASP A 177 -12.38 26.24 8.67
N ALA A 178 -12.85 25.57 9.72
CA ALA A 178 -13.55 24.29 9.59
C ALA A 178 -14.81 24.41 8.72
N LYS A 179 -15.55 25.52 8.82
CA LYS A 179 -16.80 25.72 8.08
C LYS A 179 -16.52 25.90 6.59
N GLY A 180 -15.55 26.74 6.24
CA GLY A 180 -15.15 26.94 4.85
C GLY A 180 -14.61 25.67 4.18
N ILE A 181 -13.89 24.83 4.93
CA ILE A 181 -13.41 23.53 4.42
C ILE A 181 -14.58 22.55 4.22
N ALA A 182 -15.49 22.46 5.19
CA ALA A 182 -16.67 21.59 5.09
C ALA A 182 -17.53 21.95 3.86
N GLN A 183 -17.74 23.24 3.58
CA GLN A 183 -18.48 23.70 2.40
C GLN A 183 -17.80 23.29 1.08
N ARG A 184 -16.46 23.31 1.01
CA ARG A 184 -15.72 22.87 -0.18
C ARG A 184 -15.77 21.36 -0.40
N LEU A 185 -15.78 20.59 0.70
CA LEU A 185 -15.78 19.12 0.65
C LEU A 185 -17.17 18.50 0.66
N GLN A 186 -18.24 19.28 0.86
CA GLN A 186 -19.61 18.76 0.91
C GLN A 186 -19.98 17.99 -0.35
N ALA A 187 -19.67 18.52 -1.54
CA ALA A 187 -19.93 17.83 -2.80
C ALA A 187 -19.14 16.51 -2.90
N VAL A 188 -17.88 16.51 -2.46
CA VAL A 188 -17.04 15.29 -2.42
C VAL A 188 -17.63 14.25 -1.49
N LEU A 189 -18.10 14.66 -0.30
CA LEU A 189 -18.75 13.77 0.66
C LEU A 189 -20.03 13.17 0.10
N ILE A 190 -20.88 13.98 -0.54
CA ILE A 190 -22.12 13.50 -1.17
C ILE A 190 -21.80 12.44 -2.23
N VAL A 191 -20.83 12.70 -3.12
CA VAL A 191 -20.45 11.73 -4.14
C VAL A 191 -19.89 10.45 -3.52
N ALA A 192 -19.04 10.55 -2.49
CA ALA A 192 -18.54 9.38 -1.78
C ALA A 192 -19.67 8.54 -1.15
N VAL A 193 -20.66 9.19 -0.53
CA VAL A 193 -21.85 8.50 0.03
C VAL A 193 -22.70 7.87 -1.07
N VAL A 194 -22.86 8.52 -2.23
CA VAL A 194 -23.54 7.94 -3.39
C VAL A 194 -22.79 6.70 -3.90
N VAL A 195 -21.46 6.73 -3.96
CA VAL A 195 -20.65 5.55 -4.30
C VAL A 195 -20.91 4.42 -3.31
N VAL A 196 -20.91 4.69 -1.99
CA VAL A 196 -21.26 3.69 -0.97
C VAL A 196 -22.65 3.10 -1.24
N ALA A 197 -23.67 3.94 -1.44
CA ALA A 197 -25.03 3.49 -1.67
C ALA A 197 -25.14 2.62 -2.93
N VAL A 198 -24.58 3.08 -4.06
CA VAL A 198 -24.63 2.36 -5.34
C VAL A 198 -23.91 1.01 -5.22
N VAL A 199 -22.70 0.97 -4.65
CA VAL A 199 -21.96 -0.28 -4.49
C VAL A 199 -22.71 -1.23 -3.55
N TRP A 200 -23.25 -0.74 -2.45
CA TRP A 200 -24.00 -1.55 -1.49
C TRP A 200 -25.26 -2.17 -2.12
N PHE A 201 -26.09 -1.38 -2.80
CA PHE A 201 -27.32 -1.87 -3.43
C PHE A 201 -27.07 -2.81 -4.61
N THR A 202 -26.02 -2.58 -5.40
CA THR A 202 -25.69 -3.45 -6.55
C THR A 202 -25.05 -4.77 -6.16
N ASN A 203 -24.59 -4.91 -4.90
CA ASN A 203 -23.93 -6.11 -4.36
C ASN A 203 -24.77 -6.82 -3.28
N GLY A 204 -26.10 -6.75 -3.37
CA GLY A 204 -27.01 -7.52 -2.51
C GLY A 204 -27.44 -6.85 -1.21
N GLY A 205 -26.82 -5.74 -0.80
CA GLY A 205 -27.30 -4.92 0.32
C GLY A 205 -27.11 -5.52 1.71
N ASP A 206 -26.26 -6.53 1.88
CA ASP A 206 -25.97 -7.12 3.19
C ASP A 206 -24.83 -6.38 3.94
N LEU A 207 -24.47 -6.88 5.13
CA LEU A 207 -23.41 -6.29 5.95
C LEU A 207 -22.02 -6.46 5.34
N ALA A 208 -21.78 -7.55 4.59
CA ALA A 208 -20.51 -7.79 3.92
C ALA A 208 -20.32 -6.80 2.75
N ALA A 209 -21.38 -6.59 1.97
CA ALA A 209 -21.45 -5.59 0.91
C ALA A 209 -21.26 -4.17 1.46
N LEU A 210 -21.72 -3.88 2.69
CA LEU A 210 -21.53 -2.57 3.32
C LEU A 210 -20.05 -2.28 3.61
N ALA A 211 -19.29 -3.28 4.06
CA ALA A 211 -17.85 -3.13 4.29
C ALA A 211 -17.09 -2.83 2.98
N ALA A 212 -17.40 -3.57 1.92
CA ALA A 212 -16.84 -3.34 0.58
C ALA A 212 -17.23 -1.96 0.03
N ALA A 213 -18.50 -1.59 0.17
CA ALA A 213 -19.00 -0.27 -0.22
C ALA A 213 -18.30 0.85 0.55
N GLY A 214 -18.06 0.68 1.85
CA GLY A 214 -17.31 1.60 2.68
C GLY A 214 -15.87 1.80 2.19
N GLY A 215 -15.17 0.72 1.83
CA GLY A 215 -13.82 0.79 1.25
C GLY A 215 -13.80 1.57 -0.08
N MET A 216 -14.76 1.31 -0.96
CA MET A 216 -14.92 2.06 -2.22
C MET A 216 -15.30 3.53 -1.99
N GLY A 217 -16.14 3.81 -1.00
CA GLY A 217 -16.48 5.16 -0.57
C GLY A 217 -15.27 5.93 -0.06
N LEU A 218 -14.39 5.29 0.72
CA LEU A 218 -13.13 5.89 1.21
C LEU A 218 -12.15 6.16 0.06
N ALA A 219 -12.03 5.23 -0.90
CA ALA A 219 -11.24 5.45 -2.11
C ALA A 219 -11.78 6.64 -2.92
N ALA A 220 -13.09 6.70 -3.15
CA ALA A 220 -13.74 7.82 -3.83
C ALA A 220 -13.55 9.14 -3.08
N TRP A 221 -13.75 9.14 -1.76
CA TRP A 221 -13.51 10.31 -0.90
C TRP A 221 -12.09 10.85 -1.07
N LEU A 222 -11.07 10.01 -0.91
CA LEU A 222 -9.67 10.44 -0.98
C LEU A 222 -9.30 10.89 -2.39
N GLY A 223 -9.68 10.13 -3.41
CA GLY A 223 -9.39 10.43 -4.82
C GLY A 223 -10.03 11.75 -5.24
N LEU A 224 -11.33 11.92 -4.99
CA LEU A 224 -12.06 13.14 -5.35
C LEU A 224 -11.59 14.35 -4.54
N ALA A 225 -11.33 14.21 -3.23
CA ALA A 225 -10.78 15.29 -2.42
C ALA A 225 -9.41 15.74 -2.95
N THR A 226 -8.54 14.78 -3.31
CA THR A 226 -7.22 15.06 -3.91
C THR A 226 -7.34 15.75 -5.27
N ALA A 227 -8.29 15.32 -6.10
CA ALA A 227 -8.56 15.94 -7.41
C ALA A 227 -9.09 17.38 -7.25
N VAL A 228 -10.04 17.61 -6.33
CA VAL A 228 -10.58 18.94 -6.02
C VAL A 228 -9.50 19.85 -5.45
N GLU A 229 -8.61 19.32 -4.62
CA GLU A 229 -7.48 20.06 -4.06
C GLU A 229 -6.56 20.56 -5.17
N TRP A 230 -6.11 19.66 -6.04
CA TRP A 230 -5.27 20.01 -7.19
C TRP A 230 -5.99 21.00 -8.11
N TRP A 231 -7.26 20.75 -8.41
CA TRP A 231 -8.08 21.62 -9.26
C TRP A 231 -8.21 23.03 -8.69
N SER A 232 -8.35 23.17 -7.36
CA SER A 232 -8.44 24.47 -6.68
C SER A 232 -7.17 25.31 -6.79
N ARG A 233 -6.00 24.67 -7.02
CA ARG A 233 -4.72 25.35 -7.22
C ARG A 233 -4.55 25.85 -8.66
N VAL A 234 -5.07 25.09 -9.62
CA VAL A 234 -4.89 25.34 -11.06
C VAL A 234 -5.99 26.24 -11.62
N ARG A 235 -7.26 25.98 -11.29
CA ARG A 235 -8.39 26.71 -11.86
C ARG A 235 -8.47 28.13 -11.29
N THR A 236 -8.65 29.08 -12.20
CA THR A 236 -9.00 30.47 -11.85
C THR A 236 -10.19 30.95 -12.66
N PHE A 237 -10.85 31.99 -12.17
CA PHE A 237 -11.89 32.70 -12.90
C PHE A 237 -11.34 33.56 -14.06
N GLY A 238 -10.02 33.64 -14.24
CA GLY A 238 -9.34 34.49 -15.23
C GLY A 238 -9.10 33.84 -16.60
N GLY A 239 -9.75 32.72 -16.92
CA GLY A 239 -9.69 32.05 -18.22
C GLY A 239 -8.68 30.90 -18.34
N TYR A 240 -8.69 30.23 -19.50
CA TYR A 240 -7.91 29.01 -19.76
C TYR A 240 -6.39 29.24 -19.78
N GLY A 241 -5.92 30.38 -20.31
CA GLY A 241 -4.49 30.69 -20.39
C GLY A 241 -3.82 30.85 -19.02
N ILE A 242 -4.49 31.52 -18.08
CA ILE A 242 -3.99 31.69 -16.70
C ILE A 242 -3.96 30.35 -15.96
N SER A 243 -4.98 29.52 -16.19
CA SER A 243 -5.04 28.17 -15.59
C SER A 243 -3.91 27.28 -16.12
N TRP A 244 -3.60 27.34 -17.42
CA TRP A 244 -2.44 26.65 -18.00
C TRP A 244 -1.11 27.11 -17.39
N ALA A 245 -0.91 28.43 -17.30
CA ALA A 245 0.31 28.98 -16.70
C ALA A 245 0.50 28.52 -15.24
N ARG A 246 -0.57 28.49 -14.44
CA ARG A 246 -0.54 27.96 -13.06
C ARG A 246 -0.21 26.48 -13.01
N MET A 247 -0.81 25.67 -13.88
CA MET A 247 -0.51 24.24 -13.98
C MET A 247 1.00 24.03 -14.22
N THR A 248 1.58 24.71 -15.19
CA THR A 248 3.03 24.60 -15.46
C THR A 248 3.91 25.21 -14.38
N GLY A 249 3.38 26.14 -13.58
CA GLY A 249 4.10 26.86 -12.51
C GLY A 249 4.04 26.21 -11.13
N LEU A 250 3.20 25.19 -10.92
CA LEU A 250 3.10 24.49 -9.63
C LEU A 250 4.42 23.76 -9.29
N PRO A 251 4.86 23.80 -8.03
CA PRO A 251 6.06 23.07 -7.61
C PRO A 251 5.84 21.57 -7.78
N ARG A 252 6.91 20.84 -8.10
CA ARG A 252 6.83 19.39 -8.32
C ARG A 252 6.40 18.65 -7.05
N SER A 253 6.75 19.16 -5.88
CA SER A 253 6.24 18.63 -4.61
C SER A 253 4.71 18.65 -4.49
N ALA A 254 4.02 19.59 -5.15
CA ALA A 254 2.56 19.61 -5.18
C ALA A 254 2.01 18.45 -6.01
N TYR A 255 2.57 18.21 -7.20
CA TYR A 255 2.24 17.05 -8.02
C TYR A 255 2.60 15.74 -7.33
N GLY A 256 3.74 15.68 -6.64
CA GLY A 256 4.15 14.53 -5.86
C GLY A 256 3.12 14.15 -4.79
N MET A 257 2.58 15.14 -4.07
CA MET A 257 1.49 14.94 -3.10
C MET A 257 0.22 14.41 -3.80
N THR A 258 -0.20 15.03 -4.91
CA THR A 258 -1.38 14.62 -5.67
C THR A 258 -1.26 13.19 -6.18
N PHE A 259 -0.13 12.81 -6.79
CA PHE A 259 0.09 11.44 -7.25
C PHE A 259 0.14 10.43 -6.10
N ALA A 260 0.79 10.76 -4.98
CA ALA A 260 0.84 9.88 -3.82
C ALA A 260 -0.57 9.61 -3.25
N HIS A 261 -1.40 10.63 -3.07
CA HIS A 261 -2.72 10.46 -2.47
C HIS A 261 -3.73 9.85 -3.46
N MET A 262 -3.62 10.16 -4.76
CA MET A 262 -4.40 9.48 -5.80
C MET A 262 -4.00 8.00 -5.91
N GLY A 263 -2.70 7.69 -5.82
CA GLY A 263 -2.21 6.31 -5.80
C GLY A 263 -2.73 5.53 -4.60
N LEU A 264 -2.78 6.17 -3.42
CA LEU A 264 -3.40 5.58 -2.24
C LEU A 264 -4.91 5.34 -2.43
N ALA A 265 -5.64 6.26 -3.07
CA ALA A 265 -7.05 6.06 -3.38
C ALA A 265 -7.27 4.86 -4.32
N VAL A 266 -6.46 4.74 -5.38
CA VAL A 266 -6.49 3.60 -6.31
C VAL A 266 -6.11 2.30 -5.61
N LEU A 267 -5.11 2.31 -4.72
CA LEU A 267 -4.73 1.16 -3.90
C LEU A 267 -5.88 0.69 -3.01
N ILE A 268 -6.57 1.61 -2.33
CA ILE A 268 -7.72 1.28 -1.46
C ILE A 268 -8.84 0.62 -2.28
N ALA A 269 -9.15 1.16 -3.46
CA ALA A 269 -10.11 0.51 -4.38
C ALA A 269 -9.62 -0.89 -4.81
N GLY A 270 -8.33 -1.00 -5.13
CA GLY A 270 -7.61 -2.25 -5.42
C GLY A 270 -7.85 -3.33 -4.38
N VAL A 271 -7.39 -3.06 -3.15
CA VAL A 271 -7.46 -3.97 -2.01
C VAL A 271 -8.91 -4.30 -1.64
N THR A 272 -9.81 -3.31 -1.70
CA THR A 272 -11.22 -3.51 -1.39
C THR A 272 -11.85 -4.48 -2.39
N GLY A 273 -11.65 -4.24 -3.68
CA GLY A 273 -12.24 -5.07 -4.74
C GLY A 273 -11.66 -6.49 -4.76
N SER A 274 -10.35 -6.63 -4.60
CA SER A 274 -9.69 -7.94 -4.59
C SER A 274 -10.02 -8.79 -3.36
N SER A 275 -10.44 -8.15 -2.26
CA SER A 275 -10.85 -8.86 -1.05
C SER A 275 -12.34 -9.18 -1.05
N ALA A 276 -13.18 -8.27 -1.56
CA ALA A 276 -14.63 -8.39 -1.47
C ALA A 276 -15.26 -9.22 -2.59
N TRP A 277 -14.64 -9.22 -3.79
CA TRP A 277 -15.24 -9.80 -5.00
C TRP A 277 -14.39 -10.91 -5.61
N LYS A 278 -13.47 -11.47 -4.84
CA LYS A 278 -12.72 -12.65 -5.26
C LYS A 278 -13.67 -13.85 -5.38
N GLU A 279 -13.55 -14.58 -6.48
CA GLU A 279 -14.21 -15.88 -6.69
C GLU A 279 -13.18 -17.00 -6.78
N GLU A 280 -13.51 -18.16 -6.22
CA GLU A 280 -12.72 -19.39 -6.28
C GLU A 280 -13.62 -20.53 -6.75
N HIS A 281 -13.18 -21.23 -7.80
CA HIS A 281 -13.86 -22.39 -8.35
C HIS A 281 -12.88 -23.56 -8.37
N ILE A 282 -13.28 -24.71 -7.81
CA ILE A 282 -12.44 -25.91 -7.72
C ILE A 282 -13.22 -27.09 -8.28
N GLU A 283 -12.77 -27.62 -9.41
CA GLU A 283 -13.41 -28.77 -10.07
C GLU A 283 -12.38 -29.76 -10.59
N SER A 284 -12.79 -31.02 -10.74
CA SER A 284 -11.98 -32.06 -11.38
C SER A 284 -12.33 -32.13 -12.86
N LEU A 285 -11.41 -31.73 -13.73
CA LEU A 285 -11.65 -31.59 -15.16
C LEU A 285 -10.92 -32.66 -15.97
N LYS A 286 -11.62 -33.31 -16.88
CA LYS A 286 -11.08 -34.10 -18.00
C LYS A 286 -10.85 -33.20 -19.21
N PRO A 287 -9.95 -33.58 -20.14
CA PRO A 287 -9.76 -32.85 -21.38
C PRO A 287 -11.08 -32.58 -22.11
N GLY A 288 -11.31 -31.33 -22.51
CA GLY A 288 -12.55 -30.83 -23.13
C GLY A 288 -13.63 -30.35 -22.16
N GLN A 289 -13.48 -30.59 -20.84
CA GLN A 289 -14.37 -29.99 -19.83
C GLN A 289 -13.91 -28.58 -19.47
N PHE A 290 -14.82 -27.80 -18.88
CA PHE A 290 -14.58 -26.39 -18.62
C PHE A 290 -15.24 -25.91 -17.33
N ILE A 291 -14.71 -24.81 -16.80
CA ILE A 291 -15.32 -24.01 -15.72
C ILE A 291 -15.78 -22.68 -16.33
N GLU A 292 -17.02 -22.28 -16.05
CA GLU A 292 -17.54 -20.95 -16.40
C GLU A 292 -17.61 -20.05 -15.16
N ALA A 293 -16.92 -18.92 -15.21
CA ALA A 293 -16.88 -17.96 -14.11
C ALA A 293 -16.69 -16.53 -14.62
N TYR A 294 -17.49 -15.59 -14.13
CA TYR A 294 -17.44 -14.15 -14.48
C TYR A 294 -17.45 -13.85 -16.00
N GLY A 295 -18.15 -14.69 -16.78
CA GLY A 295 -18.22 -14.58 -18.25
C GLY A 295 -16.96 -15.09 -18.97
N TYR A 296 -16.02 -15.70 -18.28
CA TYR A 296 -14.91 -16.46 -18.84
C TYR A 296 -15.22 -17.95 -18.83
N THR A 297 -14.80 -18.66 -19.87
CA THR A 297 -14.83 -20.12 -19.95
C THR A 297 -13.40 -20.63 -19.98
N PHE A 298 -13.02 -21.39 -18.96
CA PHE A 298 -11.71 -22.02 -18.79
C PHE A 298 -11.80 -23.48 -19.23
N THR A 299 -11.42 -23.77 -20.47
CA THR A 299 -11.46 -25.13 -21.01
C THR A 299 -10.15 -25.83 -20.71
N PHE A 300 -10.19 -27.01 -20.09
CA PHE A 300 -9.01 -27.83 -19.86
C PHE A 300 -8.69 -28.64 -21.12
N ASP A 301 -7.57 -28.34 -21.76
CA ASP A 301 -7.15 -29.02 -23.01
C ASP A 301 -6.38 -30.32 -22.71
N GLY A 302 -5.86 -30.46 -21.48
CA GLY A 302 -5.15 -31.63 -20.99
C GLY A 302 -3.88 -31.27 -20.23
N ALA A 303 -3.21 -32.30 -19.71
CA ALA A 303 -1.95 -32.14 -18.99
C ALA A 303 -0.88 -33.09 -19.52
N ARG A 304 0.38 -32.66 -19.46
CA ARG A 304 1.54 -33.44 -19.86
C ARG A 304 2.64 -33.34 -18.81
N ARG A 305 3.47 -34.38 -18.72
CA ARG A 305 4.71 -34.29 -17.95
C ARG A 305 5.74 -33.50 -18.75
N VAL A 306 6.42 -32.58 -18.09
CA VAL A 306 7.50 -31.76 -18.63
C VAL A 306 8.71 -31.85 -17.70
N GLN A 307 9.90 -31.88 -18.26
CA GLN A 307 11.15 -31.84 -17.50
C GLN A 307 11.70 -30.43 -17.56
N GLY A 308 11.82 -29.79 -16.39
CA GLY A 308 12.44 -28.48 -16.21
C GLY A 308 13.96 -28.58 -16.00
N PRO A 309 14.65 -27.44 -15.79
CA PRO A 309 16.10 -27.43 -15.61
C PRO A 309 16.58 -28.21 -14.38
N ASN A 310 15.78 -28.24 -13.32
CA ASN A 310 16.09 -28.87 -12.03
C ASN A 310 14.83 -29.40 -11.32
N TYR A 311 13.75 -29.66 -12.06
CA TYR A 311 12.48 -30.16 -11.54
C TYR A 311 11.75 -30.98 -12.59
N ASP A 312 10.90 -31.90 -12.16
CA ASP A 312 9.88 -32.50 -13.01
C ASP A 312 8.55 -31.79 -12.80
N ALA A 313 7.72 -31.65 -13.82
CA ALA A 313 6.44 -30.97 -13.70
C ALA A 313 5.31 -31.70 -14.41
N VAL A 314 4.11 -31.52 -13.89
CA VAL A 314 2.86 -31.72 -14.64
C VAL A 314 2.39 -30.35 -15.09
N GLN A 315 2.39 -30.11 -16.40
CA GLN A 315 1.93 -28.87 -17.01
C GLN A 315 0.52 -29.08 -17.57
N GLY A 316 -0.45 -28.32 -17.06
CA GLY A 316 -1.79 -28.22 -17.63
C GLY A 316 -1.81 -27.25 -18.80
N THR A 317 -2.75 -27.42 -19.73
CA THR A 317 -3.04 -26.44 -20.78
C THR A 317 -4.52 -26.08 -20.69
N TYR A 318 -4.80 -24.78 -20.64
CA TYR A 318 -6.16 -24.25 -20.56
C TYR A 318 -6.37 -23.19 -21.61
N THR A 319 -7.45 -23.31 -22.38
CA THR A 319 -7.91 -22.28 -23.31
C THR A 319 -8.98 -21.44 -22.60
N VAL A 320 -8.68 -20.15 -22.43
CA VAL A 320 -9.59 -19.20 -21.79
C VAL A 320 -10.29 -18.37 -22.86
N THR A 321 -11.61 -18.41 -22.87
CA THR A 321 -12.43 -17.62 -23.79
C THR A 321 -13.35 -16.67 -23.03
N ARG A 322 -13.77 -15.59 -23.68
CA ARG A 322 -14.79 -14.66 -23.19
C ARG A 322 -15.68 -14.26 -24.37
N ASN A 323 -17.00 -14.43 -24.23
CA ASN A 323 -17.95 -14.16 -25.32
C ASN A 323 -17.59 -14.87 -26.64
N GLY A 324 -17.07 -16.11 -26.56
CA GLY A 324 -16.69 -16.91 -27.72
C GLY A 324 -15.34 -16.55 -28.37
N ALA A 325 -14.66 -15.49 -27.92
CA ALA A 325 -13.31 -15.14 -28.38
C ALA A 325 -12.25 -15.69 -27.43
N ILE A 326 -11.15 -16.22 -27.99
CA ILE A 326 -9.99 -16.65 -27.19
C ILE A 326 -9.31 -15.42 -26.60
N VAL A 327 -9.17 -15.41 -25.28
CA VAL A 327 -8.54 -14.33 -24.50
C VAL A 327 -7.10 -14.70 -24.16
N ALA A 328 -6.86 -15.95 -23.76
CA ALA A 328 -5.55 -16.43 -23.35
C ALA A 328 -5.45 -17.95 -23.47
N ALA A 329 -4.22 -18.44 -23.64
CA ALA A 329 -3.85 -19.83 -23.36
C ALA A 329 -2.99 -19.83 -22.08
N MET A 330 -3.40 -20.61 -21.09
CA MET A 330 -2.81 -20.61 -19.75
C MET A 330 -2.20 -21.98 -19.45
N THR A 331 -0.93 -22.00 -19.04
CA THR A 331 -0.17 -23.24 -18.83
C THR A 331 0.39 -23.35 -17.41
N PRO A 332 -0.44 -23.62 -16.39
CA PRO A 332 0.04 -23.78 -15.02
C PRO A 332 0.85 -25.08 -14.86
N GLU A 333 1.71 -25.11 -13.85
CA GLU A 333 2.56 -26.26 -13.56
C GLU A 333 2.45 -26.69 -12.11
N ARG A 334 2.48 -28.00 -11.89
CA ARG A 334 2.77 -28.60 -10.59
C ARG A 334 4.18 -29.19 -10.65
N ARG A 335 5.14 -28.56 -9.96
CA ARG A 335 6.58 -28.87 -10.01
C ARG A 335 6.99 -29.74 -8.82
N PHE A 336 7.82 -30.73 -9.09
CA PHE A 336 8.46 -31.60 -8.13
C PHE A 336 9.98 -31.37 -8.19
N PHE A 337 10.55 -31.01 -7.05
CA PHE A 337 11.99 -30.97 -6.84
C PHE A 337 12.36 -32.17 -5.98
N ASP A 338 13.49 -32.82 -6.26
CA ASP A 338 13.98 -34.00 -5.55
C ASP A 338 15.02 -33.67 -4.47
N GLN A 339 15.62 -32.46 -4.52
CA GLN A 339 16.67 -32.02 -3.59
C GLN A 339 16.47 -30.58 -3.10
N PRO A 340 15.80 -30.35 -1.94
CA PRO A 340 15.04 -31.34 -1.16
C PRO A 340 13.75 -31.76 -1.87
N ALA A 341 13.22 -32.92 -1.49
CA ALA A 341 11.94 -33.41 -2.00
C ALA A 341 10.80 -32.44 -1.61
N GLN A 342 10.30 -31.68 -2.58
CA GLN A 342 9.22 -30.72 -2.37
C GLN A 342 8.35 -30.56 -3.61
N MET A 343 7.05 -30.39 -3.38
CA MET A 343 6.06 -30.07 -4.42
C MET A 343 5.75 -28.58 -4.34
N THR A 344 5.78 -27.91 -5.49
CA THR A 344 5.40 -26.50 -5.62
C THR A 344 4.45 -26.34 -6.79
N THR A 345 3.77 -25.21 -6.83
CA THR A 345 2.76 -24.92 -7.85
C THR A 345 3.08 -23.59 -8.50
N GLU A 346 3.18 -23.59 -9.81
CA GLU A 346 3.27 -22.39 -10.64
C GLU A 346 1.88 -22.12 -11.22
N ALA A 347 1.22 -21.07 -10.72
CA ALA A 347 -0.06 -20.65 -11.28
C ALA A 347 0.16 -19.97 -12.64
N ALA A 348 -0.73 -20.24 -13.59
CA ALA A 348 -0.83 -19.39 -14.78
C ALA A 348 -1.66 -18.16 -14.40
N ILE A 349 -1.17 -16.97 -14.79
CA ILE A 349 -1.81 -15.69 -14.48
C ILE A 349 -2.06 -14.95 -15.78
N TYR A 350 -3.29 -14.50 -15.98
CA TYR A 350 -3.64 -13.59 -17.05
C TYR A 350 -4.23 -12.29 -16.48
N THR A 351 -3.49 -11.20 -16.64
CA THR A 351 -3.86 -9.88 -16.14
C THR A 351 -4.60 -9.08 -17.20
N THR A 352 -5.82 -8.66 -16.86
CA THR A 352 -6.58 -7.65 -17.62
C THR A 352 -6.36 -6.25 -17.04
N TYR A 353 -7.06 -5.25 -17.56
CA TYR A 353 -7.03 -3.90 -16.97
C TYR A 353 -7.64 -3.83 -15.56
N THR A 354 -8.58 -4.73 -15.24
CA THR A 354 -9.34 -4.67 -13.98
C THR A 354 -9.23 -5.92 -13.12
N THR A 355 -8.77 -7.04 -13.65
CA THR A 355 -8.93 -8.36 -13.02
C THR A 355 -7.76 -9.26 -13.37
N ASP A 356 -7.27 -10.02 -12.40
CA ASP A 356 -6.34 -11.13 -12.64
C ASP A 356 -7.12 -12.45 -12.66
N LEU A 357 -6.86 -13.27 -13.68
CA LEU A 357 -7.34 -14.64 -13.78
C LEU A 357 -6.20 -15.57 -13.41
N TYR A 358 -6.42 -16.47 -12.45
CA TYR A 358 -5.46 -17.48 -12.07
C TYR A 358 -6.00 -18.85 -12.41
N VAL A 359 -5.15 -19.70 -12.96
CA VAL A 359 -5.43 -21.13 -13.11
C VAL A 359 -4.32 -21.91 -12.43
N VAL A 360 -4.70 -22.89 -11.63
CA VAL A 360 -3.80 -23.79 -10.92
C VAL A 360 -4.21 -25.22 -11.22
N ILE A 361 -3.22 -26.05 -11.60
CA ILE A 361 -3.39 -27.49 -11.75
C ILE A 361 -2.93 -28.22 -10.48
N GLY A 362 -3.80 -29.07 -9.96
CA GLY A 362 -3.61 -29.89 -8.79
C GLY A 362 -3.20 -31.32 -9.14
N GLU A 363 -3.61 -32.27 -8.31
CA GLU A 363 -3.31 -33.69 -8.52
C GLU A 363 -4.23 -34.30 -9.58
N ALA A 364 -3.78 -35.42 -10.13
CA ALA A 364 -4.64 -36.26 -10.95
C ALA A 364 -5.75 -36.86 -10.07
N ASP A 365 -6.97 -36.87 -10.57
CA ASP A 365 -8.14 -37.40 -9.90
C ASP A 365 -8.58 -38.70 -10.58
N GLY A 366 -8.06 -39.82 -10.07
CA GLY A 366 -8.25 -41.15 -10.63
C GLY A 366 -7.50 -41.38 -11.96
N ASP A 367 -7.83 -42.48 -12.64
CA ASP A 367 -7.05 -42.99 -13.77
C ASP A 367 -7.48 -42.44 -15.14
N GLN A 368 -8.52 -41.60 -15.20
CA GLN A 368 -9.14 -41.15 -16.45
C GLN A 368 -8.59 -39.81 -16.97
N GLY A 369 -7.40 -39.41 -16.54
CA GLY A 369 -6.76 -38.15 -16.97
C GLY A 369 -7.47 -36.89 -16.49
N ALA A 370 -8.30 -36.99 -15.44
CA ALA A 370 -8.89 -35.84 -14.78
C ALA A 370 -7.87 -35.18 -13.85
N PHE A 371 -7.89 -33.86 -13.75
CA PHE A 371 -7.04 -33.09 -12.83
C PHE A 371 -7.88 -32.10 -12.04
N VAL A 372 -7.59 -32.02 -10.74
CA VAL A 372 -8.14 -30.96 -9.90
C VAL A 372 -7.65 -29.63 -10.44
N THR A 373 -8.57 -28.79 -10.90
CA THR A 373 -8.32 -27.46 -11.43
C THR A 373 -8.89 -26.45 -10.45
N ARG A 374 -8.08 -25.44 -10.09
CA ARG A 374 -8.56 -24.28 -9.33
C ARG A 374 -8.47 -23.05 -10.22
N VAL A 375 -9.58 -22.34 -10.34
CA VAL A 375 -9.66 -21.06 -11.03
C VAL A 375 -9.94 -19.98 -9.99
N TYR A 376 -9.12 -18.93 -9.97
CA TYR A 376 -9.38 -17.73 -9.19
C TYR A 376 -9.65 -16.57 -10.11
N ILE A 377 -10.69 -15.80 -9.79
CA ILE A 377 -10.95 -14.51 -10.41
C ILE A 377 -10.76 -13.48 -9.31
N GLU A 378 -9.75 -12.63 -9.48
CA GLU A 378 -9.42 -11.61 -8.49
C GLU A 378 -9.59 -10.20 -9.11
N PRO A 379 -10.79 -9.60 -8.97
CA PRO A 379 -11.04 -8.24 -9.40
C PRO A 379 -10.12 -7.25 -8.67
N PHE A 380 -9.77 -6.17 -9.36
CA PHE A 380 -9.00 -5.02 -8.88
C PHE A 380 -7.57 -5.31 -8.39
N VAL A 381 -7.03 -6.52 -8.52
CA VAL A 381 -5.59 -6.79 -8.24
C VAL A 381 -4.66 -5.89 -9.07
N PRO A 382 -4.88 -5.64 -10.38
CA PRO A 382 -4.05 -4.70 -11.14
C PRO A 382 -4.07 -3.27 -10.58
N TRP A 383 -5.15 -2.87 -9.91
CA TRP A 383 -5.26 -1.54 -9.32
C TRP A 383 -4.41 -1.38 -8.06
N ILE A 384 -4.12 -2.48 -7.34
CA ILE A 384 -3.12 -2.47 -6.26
C ILE A 384 -1.78 -2.01 -6.84
N TRP A 385 -1.36 -2.61 -7.96
CA TRP A 385 -0.13 -2.24 -8.65
C TRP A 385 -0.16 -0.82 -9.21
N TYR A 386 -1.24 -0.42 -9.87
CA TYR A 386 -1.38 0.96 -10.36
C TYR A 386 -1.30 1.98 -9.23
N GLY A 387 -1.92 1.70 -8.08
CA GLY A 387 -1.82 2.53 -6.89
C GLY A 387 -0.39 2.66 -6.37
N VAL A 388 0.33 1.53 -6.22
CA VAL A 388 1.74 1.51 -5.77
C VAL A 388 2.65 2.26 -6.75
N LEU A 389 2.51 2.02 -8.05
CA LEU A 389 3.29 2.70 -9.08
C LEU A 389 3.02 4.21 -9.08
N LEU A 390 1.77 4.63 -8.89
CA LEU A 390 1.41 6.04 -8.82
C LEU A 390 1.96 6.72 -7.55
N MET A 391 1.96 6.02 -6.42
CA MET A 391 2.62 6.49 -5.20
C MET A 391 4.14 6.64 -5.39
N GLY A 392 4.78 5.63 -6.00
CA GLY A 392 6.20 5.68 -6.36
C GLY A 392 6.53 6.85 -7.27
N LEU A 393 5.70 7.07 -8.30
CA LEU A 393 5.81 8.24 -9.19
C LEU A 393 5.70 9.55 -8.40
N GLY A 394 4.76 9.64 -7.46
CA GLY A 394 4.63 10.80 -6.57
C GLY A 394 5.90 11.11 -5.78
N GLY A 395 6.55 10.06 -5.25
CA GLY A 395 7.86 10.16 -4.59
C GLY A 395 8.95 10.69 -5.52
N VAL A 396 9.11 10.09 -6.70
CA VAL A 396 10.09 10.51 -7.72
C VAL A 396 9.87 11.97 -8.15
N VAL A 397 8.62 12.34 -8.42
CA VAL A 397 8.26 13.71 -8.81
C VAL A 397 8.61 14.70 -7.69
N SER A 398 8.29 14.38 -6.43
CA SER A 398 8.62 15.22 -5.27
C SER A 398 10.14 15.42 -5.09
N LEU A 399 10.94 14.37 -5.28
CA LEU A 399 12.40 14.41 -5.17
C LEU A 399 13.06 15.19 -6.31
N SER A 400 12.45 15.21 -7.49
CA SER A 400 12.93 15.97 -8.65
C SER A 400 12.66 17.49 -8.57
N ASP A 401 12.10 17.97 -7.45
CA ASP A 401 11.85 19.38 -7.22
C ASP A 401 13.16 20.17 -7.01
N ARG A 402 13.22 21.37 -7.60
CA ARG A 402 14.39 22.25 -7.56
C ARG A 402 14.74 22.70 -6.14
N ARG A 403 13.80 22.63 -5.19
CA ARG A 403 14.05 22.95 -3.77
C ARG A 403 15.13 22.05 -3.12
N TYR A 404 15.35 20.85 -3.65
CA TYR A 404 16.39 19.93 -3.17
C TYR A 404 17.74 20.10 -3.91
N ARG A 405 17.83 21.00 -4.90
CA ARG A 405 19.08 21.35 -5.57
C ARG A 405 19.85 22.41 -4.77
N ILE A 406 20.23 22.07 -3.54
CA ILE A 406 21.20 22.86 -2.76
C ILE A 406 22.57 22.64 -3.41
N GLY A 407 23.21 23.70 -3.92
CA GLY A 407 24.56 23.64 -4.52
C GLY A 407 24.63 23.41 -6.04
N ALA A 408 23.52 23.32 -6.76
CA ALA A 408 23.57 23.27 -8.23
C ALA A 408 23.92 24.67 -8.80
N PRO A 409 24.96 24.80 -9.65
CA PRO A 409 25.35 26.09 -10.19
C PRO A 409 24.19 26.70 -10.98
N ARG A 410 23.73 27.87 -10.55
CA ARG A 410 22.83 28.70 -11.37
C ARG A 410 23.67 29.25 -12.52
N ARG A 411 23.26 28.99 -13.76
CA ARG A 411 23.79 29.74 -14.91
C ARG A 411 23.60 31.22 -14.62
N ALA A 412 24.69 31.98 -14.59
CA ALA A 412 24.64 33.43 -14.48
C ALA A 412 23.71 33.96 -15.57
N ALA A 413 22.79 34.85 -15.22
CA ALA A 413 22.01 35.57 -16.21
C ALA A 413 22.98 36.31 -17.13
N ALA A 414 22.81 36.18 -18.44
CA ALA A 414 23.63 36.92 -19.39
C ALA A 414 23.43 38.42 -19.12
N ILE A 415 24.54 39.12 -18.84
CA ILE A 415 24.53 40.58 -18.71
C ILE A 415 24.15 41.14 -20.09
N PRO A 416 23.12 41.99 -20.21
CA PRO A 416 22.80 42.62 -21.49
C PRO A 416 23.99 43.45 -21.96
N SER A 417 24.50 43.18 -23.17
CA SER A 417 25.71 43.78 -23.74
C SER A 417 25.57 45.24 -24.19
N HIS A 418 24.60 45.99 -23.67
CA HIS A 418 24.34 47.37 -24.07
C HIS A 418 24.04 48.24 -22.85
N ALA A 419 25.05 48.44 -22.00
CA ALA A 419 25.12 49.63 -21.17
C ALA A 419 25.89 50.68 -21.98
N VAL A 420 25.17 51.64 -22.57
CA VAL A 420 25.77 52.82 -23.21
C VAL A 420 26.32 53.70 -22.08
N PRO A 421 27.58 54.15 -22.11
CA PRO A 421 28.10 55.07 -21.12
C PRO A 421 27.36 56.41 -21.25
N ALA A 422 26.92 56.95 -20.12
CA ALA A 422 26.38 58.30 -20.05
C ALA A 422 27.53 59.30 -20.22
N GLU A 423 27.40 60.20 -21.20
CA GLU A 423 28.18 61.45 -21.27
C GLU A 423 27.69 62.46 -20.22
#